data_AF-A0A7Z9G2D0-F1
#
_entry.id   AF-A0A7Z9G2D0-F1
#
_cell.length_a   1.000
_cell.length_b   1.000
_cell.length_c   1.000
_cell.angle_alpha   90.00
_cell.angle_beta   90.00
_cell.angle_gamma   90.00
#
_symmetry.space_group_name_H-M   'P 1'
#
loop_
_entity.id
_entity.type
_entity.pdbx_description
1 polymer ?
#
loop_
_entity_poly.entity_id
_entity_poly.type
_entity_poly.pdbx_seq_one_letter_code
_entity_poly.pdbx_strand_id
1 'polypeptide(L)'
;MKNRLFRAIIVGLVWVVFQSGTASYIHGNSIGQLIANHLPLGGLFFLIVLVLIVNPILRVIDNQSGFSVSELVIIWVMISAASAVPGYGMMEFLFPTLVAPLHYVAPQNQWKEILFPHLPEWLYVSDPSAVNAFYIGETAVPWQAWFQPAGFWISISLILSFIVICWSVIIRRQWVERERYPFPLVQIPSMMIDQQPDRIFNRILSNRFLWTGLIVALVIHLLRGLHRYWPAIPHVQISYGFGNLITERPWVALVQGWPLWGRIYLAVVGVTYFLQLDVSFSLWFFFLFYKLQEVCMSAFSIQGISTQHQVMGADLVLIGFLIWMGRRHLKQVFDVATGRLSDEINVNEAMSYQWAMIGIIIGSVLLIAMLCFVGMSPLVAIAFLLLMWMMITVTCWMVANAGMLLVNVGIAPFSLLTAFLGTRPLGRANLTLLGFDRSVVSHWSSESLMPYVVQSLRLSDQAPVHRRKLVPLI
;
A
#
# COMPACT_ATOMS: atom_id res chain seq x y z
N MET A 1 23.11 -4.31 24.71
CA MET A 1 21.97 -4.70 23.83
C MET A 1 20.71 -3.86 24.04
N LYS A 2 20.18 -3.70 25.27
CA LYS A 2 18.95 -2.89 25.51
C LYS A 2 19.03 -1.44 24.99
N ASN A 3 20.16 -0.74 25.20
CA ASN A 3 20.33 0.64 24.73
C ASN A 3 20.32 0.80 23.20
N ARG A 4 20.78 -0.21 22.45
CA ARG A 4 20.81 -0.16 20.98
C ARG A 4 19.42 -0.31 20.36
N LEU A 5 18.60 -1.22 20.91
CA LEU A 5 17.20 -1.35 20.52
C LEU A 5 16.42 -0.05 20.76
N PHE A 6 16.58 0.53 21.95
CA PHE A 6 15.89 1.78 22.31
C PHE A 6 16.28 2.95 21.39
N ARG A 7 17.57 3.05 21.06
CA ARG A 7 18.07 4.03 20.08
C ARG A 7 17.41 3.85 18.70
N ALA A 8 17.33 2.63 18.18
CA ALA A 8 16.70 2.35 16.90
C ALA A 8 15.22 2.74 16.89
N ILE A 9 14.50 2.45 17.98
CA ILE A 9 13.10 2.82 18.14
C ILE A 9 12.93 4.35 18.12
N ILE A 10 13.77 5.11 18.85
CA ILE A 10 13.71 6.58 18.84
C ILE A 10 13.94 7.12 17.42
N VAL A 11 14.98 6.64 16.72
CA VAL A 11 15.30 7.09 15.36
C VAL A 11 14.14 6.78 14.40
N GLY A 12 13.55 5.59 14.50
CA GLY A 12 12.37 5.22 13.75
C GLY A 12 11.18 6.14 14.06
N LEU A 13 10.87 6.36 15.34
CA LEU A 13 9.76 7.24 15.76
C LEU A 13 9.92 8.67 15.27
N VAL A 14 11.14 9.23 15.31
CA VAL A 14 11.40 10.58 14.77
C VAL A 14 11.02 10.67 13.30
N TRP A 15 11.39 9.66 12.49
CA TRP A 15 10.99 9.63 11.09
C TRP A 15 9.48 9.41 10.92
N VAL A 16 8.87 8.53 11.69
CA VAL A 16 7.42 8.28 11.63
C VAL A 16 6.63 9.57 11.92
N VAL A 17 7.00 10.33 12.95
CA VAL A 17 6.39 11.63 13.27
C VAL A 17 6.62 12.64 12.15
N PHE A 18 7.86 12.75 11.65
CA PHE A 18 8.19 13.65 10.55
C PHE A 18 7.39 13.34 9.28
N GLN A 19 7.36 12.07 8.88
CA GLN A 19 6.62 11.60 7.70
C GLN A 19 5.12 11.86 7.86
N SER A 20 4.55 11.54 9.02
CA SER A 20 3.12 11.74 9.28
C SER A 20 2.73 13.22 9.28
N GLY A 21 3.59 14.09 9.83
CA GLY A 21 3.34 15.54 9.86
C GLY A 21 3.56 16.25 8.53
N THR A 22 4.36 15.69 7.62
CA THR A 22 4.69 16.33 6.33
C THR A 22 3.97 15.71 5.13
N ALA A 23 3.44 14.50 5.25
CA ALA A 23 2.82 13.77 4.14
C ALA A 23 1.73 14.58 3.43
N SER A 24 0.78 15.16 4.17
CA SER A 24 -0.32 15.94 3.58
C SER A 24 0.19 17.16 2.79
N TYR A 25 1.24 17.83 3.28
CA TYR A 25 1.85 18.96 2.58
C TYR A 25 2.58 18.53 1.30
N ILE A 26 3.31 17.42 1.35
CA ILE A 26 4.05 16.90 0.20
C ILE A 26 3.07 16.45 -0.90
N HIS A 27 1.96 15.84 -0.50
CA HIS A 27 0.93 15.35 -1.42
C HIS A 27 0.13 16.49 -2.06
N GLY A 28 -0.34 17.45 -1.24
CA GLY A 28 -1.15 18.58 -1.70
C GLY A 28 -0.42 19.49 -2.71
N ASN A 29 0.91 19.60 -2.60
CA ASN A 29 1.71 20.39 -3.54
C ASN A 29 2.09 19.63 -4.83
N SER A 30 1.51 18.46 -5.09
CA SER A 30 1.76 17.66 -6.31
C SER A 30 3.24 17.28 -6.53
N ILE A 31 4.05 17.26 -5.47
CA ILE A 31 5.49 16.98 -5.55
C ILE A 31 5.77 15.46 -5.68
N GLY A 32 4.80 14.57 -5.48
CA GLY A 32 5.10 13.13 -5.55
C GLY A 32 3.95 12.17 -5.80
N GLN A 33 3.60 11.94 -7.07
CA GLN A 33 3.03 10.64 -7.50
C GLN A 33 3.99 9.45 -7.24
N LEU A 34 5.24 9.75 -6.84
CA LEU A 34 6.26 8.76 -6.47
C LEU A 34 6.15 8.26 -5.01
N ILE A 35 5.24 8.81 -4.19
CA ILE A 35 5.09 8.41 -2.78
C ILE A 35 4.16 7.19 -2.67
N ALA A 36 3.17 7.11 -3.55
CA ALA A 36 2.08 6.13 -3.59
C ALA A 36 2.48 4.75 -4.14
N ASN A 37 3.41 4.04 -3.49
CA ASN A 37 3.83 2.72 -3.96
C ASN A 37 4.34 1.84 -2.81
N HIS A 38 4.54 0.54 -3.06
CA HIS A 38 4.93 -0.43 -2.02
C HIS A 38 6.44 -0.47 -1.68
N LEU A 39 7.22 0.49 -2.22
CA LEU A 39 8.59 0.81 -1.82
C LEU A 39 8.58 2.26 -1.29
N PRO A 40 8.55 2.45 0.04
CA PRO A 40 8.28 3.76 0.62
C PRO A 40 9.48 4.69 0.38
N LEU A 41 9.44 5.50 -0.67
CA LEU A 41 10.62 6.23 -1.16
C LEU A 41 11.14 7.25 -0.15
N GLY A 42 10.26 7.88 0.62
CA GLY A 42 10.66 8.76 1.72
C GLY A 42 11.44 7.99 2.78
N GLY A 43 10.93 6.83 3.18
CA GLY A 43 11.62 5.94 4.11
C GLY A 43 12.94 5.41 3.56
N LEU A 44 12.99 5.09 2.26
CA LEU A 44 14.20 4.65 1.58
C LEU A 44 15.25 5.77 1.53
N PHE A 45 14.83 7.00 1.24
CA PHE A 45 15.70 8.17 1.29
C PHE A 45 16.27 8.36 2.70
N PHE A 46 15.44 8.27 3.74
CA PHE A 46 15.92 8.35 5.12
C PHE A 46 16.92 7.23 5.45
N LEU A 47 16.64 6.00 5.03
CA LEU A 47 17.57 4.88 5.20
C LEU A 47 18.90 5.14 4.46
N ILE A 48 18.86 5.70 3.25
CA ILE A 48 20.07 6.11 2.51
C ILE A 48 20.85 7.15 3.32
N VAL A 49 20.19 8.21 3.84
CA VAL A 49 20.85 9.24 4.65
C VAL A 49 21.48 8.62 5.90
N LEU A 50 20.78 7.71 6.58
CA LEU A 50 21.31 7.00 7.74
C LEU A 50 22.57 6.20 7.39
N VAL A 51 22.56 5.43 6.30
CA VAL A 51 23.67 4.54 5.95
C VAL A 51 24.83 5.27 5.26
N LEU A 52 24.55 6.29 4.45
CA LEU A 52 25.56 7.00 3.65
C LEU A 52 26.21 8.17 4.41
N ILE A 53 25.47 8.82 5.31
CA ILE A 53 25.93 10.04 5.98
C ILE A 53 26.09 9.79 7.47
N VAL A 54 25.00 9.45 8.17
CA VAL A 54 24.99 9.40 9.63
C VAL A 54 25.88 8.29 10.16
N ASN A 55 25.75 7.08 9.63
CA ASN A 55 26.48 5.91 10.12
C ASN A 55 28.00 6.01 9.88
N PRO A 56 28.50 6.47 8.72
CA PRO A 56 29.91 6.81 8.53
C PRO A 56 30.43 7.85 9.51
N ILE A 57 29.70 8.95 9.72
CA ILE A 57 30.10 10.00 10.68
C ILE A 57 30.22 9.42 12.09
N LEU A 58 29.23 8.62 12.52
CA LEU A 58 29.26 7.94 13.81
C LEU A 58 30.49 7.02 13.93
N ARG A 59 30.76 6.18 12.92
CA ARG A 59 31.91 5.26 12.94
C ARG A 59 33.26 5.97 12.94
N VAL A 60 33.36 7.16 12.33
CA VAL A 60 34.59 7.98 12.36
C VAL A 60 34.82 8.56 13.75
N ILE A 61 33.76 8.96 14.47
CA ILE A 61 33.86 9.49 15.83
C ILE A 61 34.14 8.37 16.84
N ASP A 62 33.36 7.28 16.78
CA ASP A 62 33.54 6.07 17.57
C ASP A 62 33.07 4.85 16.76
N ASN A 63 33.99 3.92 16.51
CA ASN A 63 33.73 2.73 15.71
C ASN A 63 32.60 1.85 16.29
N GLN A 64 32.34 1.93 17.61
CA GLN A 64 31.26 1.17 18.25
C GLN A 64 29.89 1.86 18.20
N SER A 65 29.85 3.14 17.84
CA SER A 65 28.63 3.96 17.83
C SER A 65 27.80 3.81 16.55
N GLY A 66 28.35 3.20 15.50
CA GLY A 66 27.61 2.92 14.26
C GLY A 66 26.35 2.08 14.49
N PHE A 67 25.37 2.22 13.60
CA PHE A 67 24.19 1.37 13.58
C PHE A 67 24.55 -0.04 13.11
N SER A 68 24.08 -1.03 13.86
CA SER A 68 24.14 -2.44 13.48
C SER A 68 23.05 -2.80 12.47
N VAL A 69 23.24 -3.91 11.75
CA VAL A 69 22.23 -4.50 10.85
C VAL A 69 20.88 -4.63 11.54
N SER A 70 20.84 -5.14 12.78
CA SER A 70 19.61 -5.28 13.54
C SER A 70 18.90 -3.95 13.82
N GLU A 71 19.65 -2.89 14.16
CA GLU A 71 19.07 -1.56 14.41
C GLU A 71 18.48 -0.96 13.14
N LEU A 72 19.18 -1.08 12.02
CA LEU A 72 18.70 -0.60 10.73
C LEU A 72 17.47 -1.39 10.23
N VAL A 73 17.43 -2.71 10.47
CA VAL A 73 16.22 -3.52 10.20
C VAL A 73 15.05 -2.99 11.04
N ILE A 74 15.23 -2.77 12.34
CA ILE A 74 14.17 -2.23 13.21
C ILE A 74 13.66 -0.87 12.71
N ILE A 75 14.58 0.05 12.38
CA ILE A 75 14.25 1.36 11.82
C ILE A 75 13.44 1.19 10.53
N TRP A 76 13.90 0.34 9.60
CA TRP A 76 13.19 0.10 8.34
C TRP A 76 11.80 -0.48 8.53
N VAL A 77 11.63 -1.45 9.44
CA VAL A 77 10.32 -2.05 9.72
C VAL A 77 9.32 -0.98 10.17
N MET A 78 9.70 -0.15 11.15
CA MET A 78 8.85 0.92 11.67
C MET A 78 8.46 1.93 10.57
N ILE A 79 9.44 2.35 9.78
CA ILE A 79 9.23 3.33 8.72
C ILE A 79 8.35 2.77 7.60
N SER A 80 8.58 1.53 7.18
CA SER A 80 7.81 0.90 6.12
C SER A 80 6.36 0.68 6.53
N ALA A 81 6.11 0.24 7.78
CA ALA A 81 4.77 0.02 8.29
C ALA A 81 4.01 1.34 8.40
N ALA A 82 4.64 2.36 8.98
CA ALA A 82 4.07 3.69 9.08
C ALA A 82 3.78 4.33 7.72
N SER A 83 4.49 3.93 6.65
CA SER A 83 4.27 4.48 5.31
C SER A 83 2.93 4.10 4.69
N ALA A 84 2.21 3.13 5.24
CA ALA A 84 0.86 2.78 4.80
C ALA A 84 -0.21 3.80 5.22
N VAL A 85 0.06 4.69 6.18
CA VAL A 85 -1.00 5.47 6.86
C VAL A 85 -1.19 6.89 6.29
N PRO A 86 -0.14 7.74 6.18
CA PRO A 86 -0.33 9.17 5.90
C PRO A 86 -0.77 9.50 4.47
N GLY A 87 -0.56 8.59 3.53
CA GLY A 87 -0.86 8.79 2.11
C GLY A 87 -2.13 8.06 1.65
N TYR A 88 -2.00 7.40 0.51
CA TYR A 88 -3.06 6.67 -0.16
C TYR A 88 -3.61 5.53 0.69
N GLY A 89 -2.79 4.92 1.57
CA GLY A 89 -3.25 3.78 2.34
C GLY A 89 -4.31 4.11 3.40
N MET A 90 -4.46 5.36 3.87
CA MET A 90 -5.57 5.75 4.76
C MET A 90 -5.92 7.25 4.75
N MET A 91 -5.03 8.11 5.25
CA MET A 91 -5.37 9.48 5.64
C MET A 91 -5.85 10.36 4.48
N GLU A 92 -5.29 10.17 3.29
CA GLU A 92 -5.67 10.93 2.09
C GLU A 92 -7.15 10.75 1.73
N PHE A 93 -7.74 9.58 2.02
CA PHE A 93 -9.14 9.30 1.71
C PHE A 93 -10.04 9.49 2.92
N LEU A 94 -9.55 9.14 4.11
CA LEU A 94 -10.36 9.19 5.31
C LEU A 94 -10.93 10.59 5.55
N PHE A 95 -10.09 11.62 5.70
CA PHE A 95 -10.56 12.95 6.10
C PHE A 95 -11.47 13.62 5.05
N PRO A 96 -11.16 13.60 3.74
CA PRO A 96 -12.09 14.10 2.72
C PRO A 96 -13.43 13.35 2.72
N THR A 97 -13.43 12.05 2.97
CA THR A 97 -14.67 11.24 3.02
C THR A 97 -15.55 11.63 4.22
N LEU A 98 -14.96 12.07 5.34
CA LEU A 98 -15.72 12.51 6.52
C LEU A 98 -16.40 13.86 6.34
N VAL A 99 -15.87 14.76 5.50
CA VAL A 99 -16.48 16.07 5.22
C VAL A 99 -17.39 16.05 3.99
N ALA A 100 -17.18 15.10 3.08
CA ALA A 100 -17.88 15.01 1.81
C ALA A 100 -19.42 15.01 1.93
N PRO A 101 -20.08 14.27 2.86
CA PRO A 101 -21.53 14.24 2.95
C PRO A 101 -22.16 15.62 3.12
N LEU A 102 -21.57 16.47 3.96
CA LEU A 102 -22.09 17.81 4.23
C LEU A 102 -21.57 18.86 3.24
N HIS A 103 -20.36 18.69 2.69
CA HIS A 103 -19.81 19.62 1.71
C HIS A 103 -20.51 19.54 0.35
N TYR A 104 -20.80 18.33 -0.13
CA TYR A 104 -21.35 18.09 -1.46
C TYR A 104 -22.88 17.97 -1.50
N VAL A 105 -23.58 18.13 -0.37
CA VAL A 105 -25.04 18.07 -0.33
C VAL A 105 -25.65 19.19 -1.17
N ALA A 106 -26.55 18.84 -2.08
CA ALA A 106 -27.21 19.82 -2.95
C ALA A 106 -28.66 19.38 -3.26
N PRO A 107 -29.61 20.31 -3.51
CA PRO A 107 -30.97 19.93 -3.90
C PRO A 107 -31.02 19.02 -5.14
N GLN A 108 -30.05 19.14 -6.04
CA GLN A 108 -29.97 18.37 -7.28
C GLN A 108 -29.59 16.90 -7.05
N ASN A 109 -28.78 16.58 -6.02
CA ASN A 109 -28.36 15.21 -5.75
C ASN A 109 -29.24 14.50 -4.70
N GLN A 110 -30.10 15.24 -4.00
CA GLN A 110 -31.08 14.71 -3.04
C GLN A 110 -30.46 13.87 -1.92
N TRP A 111 -29.21 14.18 -1.54
CA TRP A 111 -28.51 13.41 -0.50
C TRP A 111 -29.19 13.51 0.87
N LYS A 112 -29.88 14.64 1.16
CA LYS A 112 -30.64 14.80 2.41
C LYS A 112 -31.77 13.77 2.52
N GLU A 113 -32.42 13.46 1.42
CA GLU A 113 -33.57 12.55 1.38
C GLU A 113 -33.15 11.09 1.21
N ILE A 114 -32.03 10.83 0.51
CA ILE A 114 -31.62 9.47 0.12
C ILE A 114 -30.49 8.90 0.98
N LEU A 115 -29.50 9.73 1.35
CA LEU A 115 -28.27 9.29 2.00
C LEU A 115 -28.29 9.51 3.51
N PHE A 116 -28.68 10.71 3.95
CA PHE A 116 -28.64 11.13 5.36
C PHE A 116 -29.53 10.27 6.29
N PRO A 117 -30.71 9.76 5.87
CA PRO A 117 -31.50 8.87 6.73
C PRO A 117 -30.79 7.55 7.09
N HIS A 118 -29.73 7.21 6.36
CA HIS A 118 -28.91 6.02 6.58
C HIS A 118 -27.50 6.35 7.12
N LEU A 119 -27.25 7.61 7.45
CA LEU A 119 -25.95 8.08 7.90
C LEU A 119 -26.06 8.78 9.26
N PRO A 120 -25.69 8.11 10.37
CA PRO A 120 -25.71 8.74 11.69
C PRO A 120 -24.83 9.99 11.74
N GLU A 121 -25.31 11.07 12.36
CA GLU A 121 -24.62 12.37 12.41
C GLU A 121 -23.24 12.35 13.08
N TRP A 122 -22.96 11.34 13.88
CA TRP A 122 -21.67 11.14 14.54
C TRP A 122 -20.63 10.41 13.67
N LEU A 123 -21.04 9.85 12.51
CA LEU A 123 -20.17 9.07 11.62
C LEU A 123 -19.34 9.94 10.66
N TYR A 124 -19.74 11.19 10.47
CA TYR A 124 -19.10 12.17 9.59
C TYR A 124 -18.97 13.53 10.30
N VAL A 125 -18.26 14.49 9.71
CA VAL A 125 -18.15 15.84 10.28
C VAL A 125 -19.45 16.60 9.99
N SER A 126 -20.32 16.67 11.00
CA SER A 126 -21.65 17.28 10.91
C SER A 126 -21.69 18.79 11.20
N ASP A 127 -20.57 19.38 11.66
CA ASP A 127 -20.44 20.82 11.89
C ASP A 127 -20.09 21.55 10.57
N PRO A 128 -20.96 22.44 10.04
CA PRO A 128 -20.69 23.19 8.82
C PRO A 128 -19.45 24.08 8.92
N SER A 129 -19.14 24.61 10.10
CA SER A 129 -17.97 25.47 10.31
C SER A 129 -16.67 24.68 10.18
N ALA A 130 -16.66 23.46 10.71
CA ALA A 130 -15.53 22.52 10.59
C ALA A 130 -15.32 22.04 9.16
N VAL A 131 -16.41 21.77 8.43
CA VAL A 131 -16.35 21.43 7.00
C VAL A 131 -15.78 22.59 6.20
N ASN A 132 -16.24 23.82 6.44
CA ASN A 132 -15.73 25.00 5.73
C ASN A 132 -14.24 25.25 6.05
N ALA A 133 -13.86 25.16 7.33
CA ALA A 133 -12.48 25.27 7.80
C ALA A 133 -11.52 24.27 7.11
N PHE A 134 -11.99 23.04 6.86
CA PHE A 134 -11.20 22.02 6.14
C PHE A 134 -10.83 22.44 4.72
N TYR A 135 -11.76 23.06 3.98
CA TYR A 135 -11.54 23.45 2.58
C TYR A 135 -10.85 24.79 2.42
N ILE A 136 -11.15 25.77 3.29
CA ILE A 136 -10.47 27.07 3.28
C ILE A 136 -9.00 26.91 3.67
N GLY A 137 -8.71 26.03 4.65
CA GLY A 137 -7.39 25.94 5.24
C GLY A 137 -7.05 27.14 6.11
N GLU A 138 -5.80 27.22 6.59
CA GLU A 138 -5.26 28.35 7.38
C GLU A 138 -6.01 28.72 8.67
N THR A 139 -6.95 27.88 9.12
CA THR A 139 -7.71 28.06 10.37
C THR A 139 -7.28 27.05 11.44
N ALA A 140 -7.53 27.37 12.71
CA ALA A 140 -7.36 26.40 13.79
C ALA A 140 -8.27 25.18 13.59
N VAL A 141 -7.72 23.97 13.76
CA VAL A 141 -8.50 22.73 13.56
C VAL A 141 -9.53 22.58 14.68
N PRO A 142 -10.84 22.46 14.37
CA PRO A 142 -11.89 22.30 15.37
C PRO A 142 -11.97 20.85 15.86
N TRP A 143 -10.97 20.42 16.65
CA TRP A 143 -10.79 19.02 17.08
C TRP A 143 -12.02 18.35 17.66
N GLN A 144 -12.91 19.10 18.32
CA GLN A 144 -14.16 18.58 18.88
C GLN A 144 -15.08 17.98 17.80
N ALA A 145 -15.20 18.62 16.64
CA ALA A 145 -16.01 18.13 15.53
C ALA A 145 -15.41 16.88 14.85
N TRP A 146 -14.10 16.69 14.95
CA TRP A 146 -13.38 15.58 14.33
C TRP A 146 -13.23 14.37 15.23
N PHE A 147 -13.16 14.57 16.55
CA PHE A 147 -12.75 13.53 17.50
C PHE A 147 -13.61 12.26 17.40
N GLN A 148 -14.93 12.42 17.38
CA GLN A 148 -15.87 11.29 17.33
C GLN A 148 -15.86 10.55 15.98
N PRO A 149 -16.08 11.21 14.81
CA PRO A 149 -16.08 10.51 13.53
C PRO A 149 -14.70 9.93 13.20
N ALA A 150 -13.61 10.71 13.39
CA ALA A 150 -12.27 10.22 13.11
C ALA A 150 -11.88 9.07 14.05
N GLY A 151 -12.19 9.16 15.35
CA GLY A 151 -11.91 8.10 16.32
C GLY A 151 -12.58 6.78 15.95
N PHE A 152 -13.83 6.82 15.50
CA PHE A 152 -14.55 5.63 15.03
C PHE A 152 -13.86 4.98 13.82
N TRP A 153 -13.61 5.73 12.76
CA TRP A 153 -13.02 5.15 11.55
C TRP A 153 -11.55 4.74 11.73
N ILE A 154 -10.77 5.49 12.51
CA ILE A 154 -9.40 5.08 12.89
C ILE A 154 -9.45 3.76 13.65
N SER A 155 -10.42 3.56 14.56
CA SER A 155 -10.53 2.29 15.28
C SER A 155 -10.85 1.10 14.34
N ILE A 156 -11.71 1.29 13.33
CA ILE A 156 -11.94 0.28 12.27
C ILE A 156 -10.64 -0.03 11.53
N SER A 157 -9.90 1.01 11.11
CA SER A 157 -8.63 0.85 10.40
C SER A 157 -7.56 0.14 11.23
N LEU A 158 -7.50 0.41 12.54
CA LEU A 158 -6.59 -0.28 13.46
C LEU A 158 -6.96 -1.76 13.64
N ILE A 159 -8.25 -2.08 13.77
CA ILE A 159 -8.72 -3.47 13.85
C ILE A 159 -8.39 -4.21 12.55
N LEU A 160 -8.65 -3.61 11.38
CA LEU A 160 -8.30 -4.21 10.09
C LEU A 160 -6.78 -4.40 9.96
N SER A 161 -5.99 -3.41 10.37
CA SER A 161 -4.53 -3.50 10.37
C SER A 161 -4.03 -4.64 11.24
N PHE A 162 -4.62 -4.82 12.42
CA PHE A 162 -4.30 -5.93 13.31
C PHE A 162 -4.62 -7.31 12.69
N ILE A 163 -5.81 -7.47 12.07
CA ILE A 163 -6.17 -8.68 11.32
C ILE A 163 -5.13 -8.96 10.23
N VAL A 164 -4.74 -7.93 9.48
CA VAL A 164 -3.74 -8.03 8.39
C VAL A 164 -2.36 -8.41 8.91
N ILE A 165 -1.92 -7.88 10.06
CA ILE A 165 -0.65 -8.27 10.68
C ILE A 165 -0.69 -9.74 11.11
N CYS A 166 -1.76 -10.18 11.77
CA CYS A 166 -1.95 -11.58 12.14
C CYS A 166 -1.96 -12.51 10.91
N TRP A 167 -2.63 -12.09 9.83
CA TRP A 167 -2.63 -12.82 8.57
C TRP A 167 -1.25 -12.90 7.92
N SER A 168 -0.50 -11.79 7.96
CA SER A 168 0.88 -11.72 7.46
C SER A 168 1.79 -12.71 8.17
N VAL A 169 1.64 -12.88 9.49
CA VAL A 169 2.39 -13.90 10.26
C VAL A 169 2.07 -15.31 9.79
N ILE A 170 0.79 -15.64 9.58
CA ILE A 170 0.36 -16.97 9.12
C ILE A 170 0.93 -17.28 7.73
N ILE A 171 0.84 -16.31 6.81
CA ILE A 171 1.22 -16.50 5.40
C ILE A 171 2.73 -16.42 5.16
N ARG A 172 3.48 -15.68 6.00
CA ARG A 172 4.94 -15.51 5.89
C ARG A 172 5.63 -16.83 5.57
N ARG A 173 5.38 -17.88 6.34
CA ARG A 173 6.07 -19.16 6.17
C ARG A 173 5.78 -19.83 4.83
N GLN A 174 4.52 -19.77 4.37
CA GLN A 174 4.14 -20.30 3.07
C GLN A 174 4.91 -19.60 1.96
N TRP A 175 4.92 -18.26 1.96
CA TRP A 175 5.53 -17.49 0.86
C TRP A 175 7.04 -17.39 0.94
N VAL A 176 7.62 -17.30 2.14
CA VAL A 176 9.06 -17.14 2.34
C VAL A 176 9.81 -18.47 2.31
N GLU A 177 9.33 -19.49 3.03
CA GLU A 177 10.08 -20.74 3.21
C GLU A 177 9.70 -21.83 2.20
N ARG A 178 8.40 -21.99 1.92
CA ARG A 178 7.88 -23.07 1.06
C ARG A 178 7.88 -22.70 -0.40
N GLU A 179 7.22 -21.59 -0.74
CA GLU A 179 7.11 -21.11 -2.13
C GLU A 179 8.31 -20.24 -2.54
N ARG A 180 9.07 -19.73 -1.57
CA ARG A 180 10.32 -18.96 -1.78
C ARG A 180 10.17 -17.82 -2.77
N TYR A 181 9.14 -16.99 -2.56
CA TYR A 181 8.93 -15.80 -3.37
C TYR A 181 10.18 -14.91 -3.39
N PRO A 182 10.44 -14.20 -4.50
CA PRO A 182 11.68 -13.44 -4.69
C PRO A 182 11.77 -12.16 -3.86
N PHE A 183 10.65 -11.58 -3.42
CA PHE A 183 10.57 -10.30 -2.71
C PHE A 183 11.48 -9.20 -3.32
N PRO A 184 11.30 -8.81 -4.59
CA PRO A 184 12.23 -7.92 -5.29
C PRO A 184 12.47 -6.59 -4.56
N LEU A 185 11.40 -6.01 -4.02
CA LEU A 185 11.45 -4.73 -3.31
C LEU A 185 12.22 -4.77 -1.98
N VAL A 186 12.32 -5.95 -1.33
CA VAL A 186 13.09 -6.14 -0.08
C VAL A 186 14.59 -6.14 -0.34
N GLN A 187 15.01 -6.50 -1.56
CA GLN A 187 16.43 -6.58 -1.91
C GLN A 187 17.11 -5.21 -1.77
N ILE A 188 16.42 -4.13 -2.13
CA ILE A 188 16.94 -2.75 -2.05
C ILE A 188 17.32 -2.36 -0.61
N PRO A 189 16.40 -2.34 0.38
CA PRO A 189 16.76 -2.03 1.76
C PRO A 189 17.72 -3.08 2.35
N SER A 190 17.59 -4.36 1.99
CA SER A 190 18.55 -5.40 2.40
C SER A 190 19.98 -5.06 2.00
N MET A 191 20.21 -4.64 0.75
CA MET A 191 21.55 -4.26 0.28
C MET A 191 22.08 -2.99 0.95
N MET A 192 21.20 -2.08 1.37
CA MET A 192 21.60 -0.87 2.10
C MET A 192 21.98 -1.18 3.55
N ILE A 193 21.25 -2.11 4.19
CA ILE A 193 21.42 -2.42 5.61
C ILE A 193 22.61 -3.36 5.86
N ASP A 194 23.09 -4.07 4.84
CA ASP A 194 24.30 -4.89 4.94
C ASP A 194 25.52 -4.06 5.35
N GLN A 195 26.06 -4.32 6.54
CA GLN A 195 27.18 -3.60 7.13
C GLN A 195 28.42 -4.49 7.16
N GLN A 196 29.55 -3.98 6.65
CA GLN A 196 30.84 -4.67 6.79
C GLN A 196 31.61 -4.13 8.01
N PRO A 197 32.24 -4.99 8.84
CA PRO A 197 33.01 -4.55 10.00
C PRO A 197 34.20 -3.67 9.64
N ASP A 198 34.90 -4.02 8.56
CA ASP A 198 36.20 -3.42 8.21
C ASP A 198 36.09 -2.23 7.25
N ARG A 199 34.86 -1.83 6.87
CA ARG A 199 34.62 -0.73 5.93
C ARG A 199 33.63 0.28 6.49
N ILE A 200 33.92 1.56 6.26
CA ILE A 200 33.03 2.67 6.62
C ILE A 200 31.77 2.64 5.74
N PHE A 201 31.95 2.48 4.43
CA PHE A 201 30.84 2.32 3.48
C PHE A 201 30.58 0.85 3.19
N ASN A 202 29.30 0.50 3.01
CA ASN A 202 28.92 -0.84 2.58
C ASN A 202 29.34 -1.10 1.12
N ARG A 203 29.20 -2.36 0.67
CA ARG A 203 29.62 -2.79 -0.66
C ARG A 203 28.89 -2.03 -1.78
N ILE A 204 27.60 -1.78 -1.62
CA ILE A 204 26.79 -1.14 -2.66
C ILE A 204 27.14 0.35 -2.80
N LEU A 205 27.33 1.07 -1.70
CA LEU A 205 27.75 2.48 -1.71
C LEU A 205 29.20 2.66 -2.15
N SER A 206 30.02 1.61 -2.13
CA SER A 206 31.37 1.64 -2.70
C SER A 206 31.39 1.41 -4.22
N ASN A 207 30.26 1.04 -4.84
CA ASN A 207 30.20 0.69 -6.25
C ASN A 207 30.12 1.95 -7.14
N ARG A 208 31.12 2.15 -8.01
CA ARG A 208 31.18 3.29 -8.95
C ARG A 208 30.00 3.33 -9.91
N PHE A 209 29.48 2.17 -10.34
CA PHE A 209 28.35 2.11 -11.27
C PHE A 209 27.03 2.60 -10.64
N LEU A 210 26.86 2.37 -9.33
CA LEU A 210 25.72 2.91 -8.58
C LEU A 210 25.74 4.44 -8.65
N TRP A 211 26.90 5.04 -8.36
CA TRP A 211 27.07 6.50 -8.38
C TRP A 211 26.87 7.09 -9.78
N THR A 212 27.35 6.42 -10.83
CA THR A 212 27.08 6.88 -12.20
C THR A 212 25.58 6.90 -12.51
N GLY A 213 24.84 5.85 -12.13
CA GLY A 213 23.39 5.80 -12.33
C GLY A 213 22.66 6.85 -11.50
N LEU A 214 23.07 7.04 -10.24
CA LEU A 214 22.51 8.06 -9.35
C LEU A 214 22.72 9.47 -9.90
N ILE A 215 23.94 9.80 -10.34
CA ILE A 215 24.27 11.11 -10.91
C ILE A 215 23.47 11.35 -12.18
N VAL A 216 23.37 10.37 -13.08
CA VAL A 216 22.56 10.50 -14.31
C VAL A 216 21.10 10.77 -13.98
N ALA A 217 20.50 10.00 -13.06
CA ALA A 217 19.13 10.21 -12.65
C ALA A 217 18.91 11.56 -11.96
N LEU A 218 19.82 11.95 -11.07
CA LEU A 218 19.80 13.24 -10.37
C LEU A 218 19.87 14.39 -11.37
N VAL A 219 20.79 14.36 -12.34
CA VAL A 219 20.94 15.41 -13.35
C VAL A 219 19.67 15.53 -14.20
N ILE A 220 19.08 14.42 -14.66
CA ILE A 220 17.83 14.45 -15.43
C ILE A 220 16.69 15.06 -14.62
N HIS A 221 16.50 14.63 -13.37
CA HIS A 221 15.43 15.15 -12.51
C HIS A 221 15.67 16.61 -12.13
N LEU A 222 16.92 17.00 -11.86
CA LEU A 222 17.31 18.36 -11.54
C LEU A 222 17.04 19.31 -12.71
N LEU A 223 17.46 18.95 -13.93
CA LEU A 223 17.20 19.77 -15.12
C LEU A 223 15.70 19.96 -15.37
N ARG A 224 14.90 18.89 -15.22
CA ARG A 224 13.43 18.98 -15.35
C ARG A 224 12.79 19.82 -14.26
N GLY A 225 13.24 19.66 -13.01
CA GLY A 225 12.76 20.45 -11.88
C GLY A 225 13.11 21.93 -12.05
N LEU A 226 14.34 22.24 -12.43
CA LEU A 226 14.79 23.60 -12.68
C LEU A 226 14.07 24.23 -13.88
N HIS A 227 13.87 23.51 -14.98
CA HIS A 227 13.12 23.99 -16.14
C HIS A 227 11.69 24.45 -15.77
N ARG A 228 11.05 23.77 -14.80
CA ARG A 228 9.71 24.15 -14.32
C ARG A 228 9.68 25.55 -13.69
N TYR A 229 10.76 25.97 -13.03
CA TYR A 229 10.86 27.28 -12.40
C TYR A 229 11.54 28.33 -13.31
N TRP A 230 12.51 27.89 -14.11
CA TRP A 230 13.28 28.70 -15.04
C TRP A 230 13.24 28.10 -16.44
N PRO A 231 12.30 28.52 -17.30
CA PRO A 231 12.14 27.98 -18.65
C PRO A 231 13.37 28.11 -19.57
N ALA A 232 14.35 28.95 -19.21
CA ALA A 232 15.62 29.10 -19.93
C ALA A 232 16.49 27.82 -19.89
N ILE A 233 16.30 26.95 -18.90
CA ILE A 233 17.01 25.67 -18.80
C ILE A 233 16.38 24.67 -19.77
N PRO A 234 17.14 23.87 -20.55
CA PRO A 234 16.55 22.93 -21.50
C PRO A 234 15.65 21.87 -20.84
N HIS A 235 14.47 21.63 -21.42
CA HIS A 235 13.58 20.56 -20.98
C HIS A 235 14.08 19.19 -21.46
N VAL A 236 14.43 18.29 -20.53
CA VAL A 236 14.70 16.88 -20.86
C VAL A 236 13.39 16.12 -21.01
N GLN A 237 13.02 15.79 -22.25
CA GLN A 237 11.78 15.08 -22.55
C GLN A 237 11.91 13.58 -22.25
N ILE A 238 11.08 13.08 -21.33
CA ILE A 238 11.01 11.65 -20.95
C ILE A 238 9.58 11.09 -21.00
N SER A 239 8.65 11.87 -21.56
CA SER A 239 7.26 11.49 -21.77
C SER A 239 6.89 11.82 -23.22
N TYR A 240 6.35 10.82 -23.91
CA TYR A 240 5.98 10.88 -25.32
C TYR A 240 4.53 10.42 -25.45
N GLY A 241 3.67 11.31 -25.95
CA GLY A 241 2.27 11.02 -26.24
C GLY A 241 2.12 10.66 -27.72
N PHE A 242 1.40 9.57 -28.00
CA PHE A 242 1.14 9.12 -29.38
C PHE A 242 -0.24 9.56 -29.91
N GLY A 243 -1.01 10.32 -29.13
CA GLY A 243 -2.41 10.67 -29.45
C GLY A 243 -2.58 11.41 -30.78
N ASN A 244 -1.66 12.31 -31.12
CA ASN A 244 -1.72 13.07 -32.37
C ASN A 244 -1.24 12.27 -33.59
N LEU A 245 -0.59 11.12 -33.38
CA LEU A 245 -0.02 10.29 -34.45
C LEU A 245 -0.99 9.19 -34.90
N ILE A 246 -1.96 8.83 -34.05
CA ILE A 246 -2.90 7.73 -34.30
C ILE A 246 -4.32 8.27 -34.18
N THR A 247 -4.91 8.68 -35.31
CA THR A 247 -6.22 9.34 -35.35
C THR A 247 -7.32 8.49 -35.97
N GLU A 248 -6.96 7.45 -36.74
CA GLU A 248 -7.92 6.65 -37.51
C GLU A 248 -8.40 5.40 -36.76
N ARG A 249 -9.67 5.04 -36.93
CA ARG A 249 -10.22 3.77 -36.42
C ARG A 249 -9.69 2.58 -37.24
N PRO A 250 -9.44 1.41 -36.62
CA PRO A 250 -9.64 1.09 -35.20
C PRO A 250 -8.47 1.46 -34.28
N TRP A 251 -7.33 1.85 -34.85
CA TRP A 251 -6.07 2.08 -34.13
C TRP A 251 -6.13 3.22 -33.11
N VAL A 252 -6.99 4.20 -33.32
CA VAL A 252 -7.24 5.30 -32.37
C VAL A 252 -7.61 4.80 -30.96
N ALA A 253 -8.11 3.57 -30.83
CA ALA A 253 -8.37 2.92 -29.54
C ALA A 253 -7.11 2.78 -28.66
N LEU A 254 -5.93 2.66 -29.27
CA LEU A 254 -4.65 2.58 -28.54
C LEU A 254 -4.40 3.83 -27.68
N VAL A 255 -4.95 4.99 -28.07
CA VAL A 255 -4.63 6.31 -27.50
C VAL A 255 -5.83 7.03 -26.86
N GLN A 256 -7.07 6.59 -27.06
CA GLN A 256 -8.27 7.23 -26.48
C GLN A 256 -8.64 6.73 -25.06
N GLY A 257 -8.35 5.48 -24.73
CA GLY A 257 -8.62 4.87 -23.42
C GLY A 257 -7.53 5.17 -22.39
N TRP A 258 -6.95 4.14 -21.75
CA TRP A 258 -5.71 4.30 -20.99
C TRP A 258 -4.53 4.46 -21.94
N PRO A 259 -4.11 5.67 -22.31
CA PRO A 259 -3.39 5.90 -23.56
C PRO A 259 -2.04 5.18 -23.57
N LEU A 260 -1.68 4.62 -24.73
CA LEU A 260 -0.30 4.20 -24.97
C LEU A 260 0.60 5.43 -24.83
N TRP A 261 1.43 5.45 -23.79
CA TRP A 261 2.36 6.54 -23.48
C TRP A 261 3.76 6.00 -23.33
N GLY A 262 4.71 6.60 -24.05
CA GLY A 262 6.13 6.36 -23.85
C GLY A 262 6.62 7.20 -22.68
N ARG A 263 6.53 6.70 -21.44
CA ARG A 263 7.07 7.38 -20.27
C ARG A 263 8.23 6.60 -19.67
N ILE A 264 9.38 7.26 -19.53
CA ILE A 264 10.55 6.68 -18.88
C ILE A 264 10.51 7.08 -17.41
N TYR A 265 10.19 6.11 -16.56
CA TYR A 265 10.28 6.25 -15.11
C TYR A 265 11.60 5.65 -14.63
N LEU A 266 12.62 6.49 -14.37
CA LEU A 266 13.96 6.04 -13.98
C LEU A 266 13.95 5.16 -12.71
N ALA A 267 13.08 5.47 -11.74
CA ALA A 267 12.89 4.64 -10.55
C ALA A 267 12.32 3.25 -10.88
N VAL A 268 11.35 3.17 -11.81
CA VAL A 268 10.79 1.90 -12.27
C VAL A 268 11.84 1.10 -13.02
N VAL A 269 12.67 1.73 -13.87
CA VAL A 269 13.80 1.07 -14.53
C VAL A 269 14.73 0.41 -13.51
N GLY A 270 15.07 1.11 -12.42
CA GLY A 270 15.88 0.56 -11.33
C GLY A 270 15.22 -0.62 -10.61
N VAL A 271 13.91 -0.54 -10.36
CA VAL A 271 13.18 -1.63 -9.69
C VAL A 271 12.96 -2.84 -10.61
N THR A 272 12.73 -2.61 -11.91
CA THR A 272 12.55 -3.69 -12.90
C THR A 272 13.76 -4.60 -13.01
N TYR A 273 14.96 -4.12 -12.65
CA TYR A 273 16.17 -4.95 -12.57
C TYR A 273 16.04 -6.13 -11.58
N PHE A 274 15.24 -5.96 -10.51
CA PHE A 274 15.03 -7.00 -9.49
C PHE A 274 13.88 -7.95 -9.83
N LEU A 275 13.12 -7.69 -10.90
CA LEU A 275 12.01 -8.52 -11.31
C LEU A 275 12.51 -9.79 -12.01
N GLN A 276 11.74 -10.87 -11.87
CA GLN A 276 12.00 -12.08 -12.64
C GLN A 276 11.73 -11.84 -14.13
N LEU A 277 12.42 -12.58 -15.00
CA LEU A 277 12.37 -12.38 -16.45
C LEU A 277 10.99 -12.68 -17.04
N ASP A 278 10.32 -13.70 -16.53
CA ASP A 278 8.95 -14.10 -16.88
C ASP A 278 7.92 -13.02 -16.48
N VAL A 279 8.05 -12.45 -15.28
CA VAL A 279 7.22 -11.32 -14.83
C VAL A 279 7.47 -10.10 -15.71
N SER A 280 8.73 -9.75 -15.96
CA SER A 280 9.12 -8.59 -16.78
C SER A 280 8.60 -8.71 -18.21
N PHE A 281 8.69 -9.91 -18.80
CA PHE A 281 8.12 -10.20 -20.12
C PHE A 281 6.59 -10.06 -20.12
N SER A 282 5.94 -10.65 -19.12
CA SER A 282 4.49 -10.65 -19.00
C SER A 282 3.90 -9.24 -18.93
N LEU A 283 4.53 -8.32 -18.19
CA LEU A 283 4.00 -6.96 -18.00
C LEU A 283 3.80 -6.19 -19.32
N TRP A 284 4.82 -6.13 -20.18
CA TRP A 284 4.68 -5.42 -21.45
C TRP A 284 3.87 -6.22 -22.47
N PHE A 285 4.03 -7.55 -22.49
CA PHE A 285 3.30 -8.42 -23.42
C PHE A 285 1.79 -8.35 -23.19
N PHE A 286 1.33 -8.54 -21.94
CA PHE A 286 -0.09 -8.48 -21.61
C PHE A 286 -0.67 -7.07 -21.72
N PHE A 287 0.14 -6.04 -21.49
CA PHE A 287 -0.26 -4.66 -21.80
C PHE A 287 -0.51 -4.45 -23.30
N LEU A 288 0.38 -4.93 -24.17
CA LEU A 288 0.14 -4.86 -25.62
C LEU A 288 -1.01 -5.74 -26.09
N PHE A 289 -1.18 -6.92 -25.47
CA PHE A 289 -2.31 -7.80 -25.73
C PHE A 289 -3.63 -7.12 -25.37
N TYR A 290 -3.71 -6.50 -24.19
CA TYR A 290 -4.84 -5.67 -23.77
C TYR A 290 -5.12 -4.54 -24.77
N LYS A 291 -4.07 -3.85 -25.23
CA LYS A 291 -4.18 -2.80 -26.24
C LYS A 291 -4.74 -3.32 -27.57
N LEU A 292 -4.32 -4.51 -28.00
CA LEU A 292 -4.86 -5.14 -29.19
C LEU A 292 -6.34 -5.52 -29.02
N GLN A 293 -6.76 -5.93 -27.81
CA GLN A 293 -8.17 -6.16 -27.53
C GLN A 293 -9.02 -4.88 -27.70
N GLU A 294 -8.53 -3.73 -27.21
CA GLU A 294 -9.21 -2.43 -27.43
C GLU A 294 -9.35 -2.09 -28.91
N VAL A 295 -8.30 -2.36 -29.71
CA VAL A 295 -8.35 -2.18 -31.18
C VAL A 295 -9.39 -3.11 -31.80
N CYS A 296 -9.44 -4.38 -31.42
CA CYS A 296 -10.47 -5.32 -31.91
C CYS A 296 -11.89 -4.85 -31.54
N MET A 297 -12.10 -4.42 -30.29
CA MET A 297 -13.39 -3.88 -29.86
C MET A 297 -13.79 -2.65 -30.68
N SER A 298 -12.84 -1.76 -30.97
CA SER A 298 -13.06 -0.60 -31.83
C SER A 298 -13.39 -0.99 -33.27
N ALA A 299 -12.68 -1.98 -33.84
CA ALA A 299 -12.88 -2.45 -35.20
C ALA A 299 -14.29 -3.04 -35.42
N PHE A 300 -14.77 -3.82 -34.45
CA PHE A 300 -16.09 -4.46 -34.51
C PHE A 300 -17.20 -3.63 -33.85
N SER A 301 -16.89 -2.41 -33.39
CA SER A 301 -17.84 -1.54 -32.67
C SER A 301 -18.50 -2.20 -31.45
N ILE A 302 -17.76 -3.08 -30.75
CA ILE A 302 -18.24 -3.77 -29.55
C ILE A 302 -18.23 -2.78 -28.38
N GLN A 303 -19.38 -2.62 -27.72
CA GLN A 303 -19.55 -1.73 -26.57
C GLN A 303 -19.90 -2.51 -25.29
N GLY A 304 -19.66 -1.89 -24.13
CA GLY A 304 -20.08 -2.44 -22.84
C GLY A 304 -19.18 -3.52 -22.24
N ILE A 305 -18.02 -3.82 -22.85
CA ILE A 305 -17.03 -4.71 -22.22
C ILE A 305 -16.24 -3.91 -21.20
N SER A 306 -16.38 -4.30 -19.93
CA SER A 306 -15.54 -3.80 -18.84
C SER A 306 -14.34 -4.72 -18.67
N THR A 307 -13.16 -4.22 -19.00
CA THR A 307 -11.90 -4.93 -18.75
C THR A 307 -11.62 -5.06 -17.25
N GLN A 308 -12.21 -4.17 -16.44
CA GLN A 308 -12.16 -4.28 -14.98
C GLN A 308 -12.87 -5.55 -14.48
N HIS A 309 -13.98 -5.96 -15.10
CA HIS A 309 -14.64 -7.23 -14.77
C HIS A 309 -13.79 -8.45 -15.13
N GLN A 310 -12.95 -8.36 -16.17
CA GLN A 310 -11.99 -9.42 -16.48
C GLN A 310 -10.91 -9.53 -15.40
N VAL A 311 -10.38 -8.40 -14.93
CA VAL A 311 -9.44 -8.35 -13.80
C VAL A 311 -10.07 -8.93 -12.54
N MET A 312 -11.33 -8.57 -12.23
CA MET A 312 -12.08 -9.18 -11.11
C MET A 312 -12.14 -10.71 -11.20
N GLY A 313 -12.44 -11.25 -12.39
CA GLY A 313 -12.45 -12.69 -12.62
C GLY A 313 -11.08 -13.33 -12.42
N ALA A 314 -10.02 -12.69 -12.90
CA ALA A 314 -8.64 -13.14 -12.72
C ALA A 314 -8.24 -13.16 -11.24
N ASP A 315 -8.58 -12.12 -10.49
CA ASP A 315 -8.30 -12.03 -9.05
C ASP A 315 -9.02 -13.13 -8.25
N LEU A 316 -10.29 -13.44 -8.59
CA LEU A 316 -11.05 -14.51 -7.92
C LEU A 316 -10.41 -15.88 -8.16
N VAL A 317 -10.00 -16.15 -9.40
CA VAL A 317 -9.27 -17.39 -9.75
C VAL A 317 -7.92 -17.44 -9.02
N LEU A 318 -7.20 -16.32 -8.97
CA LEU A 318 -5.92 -16.22 -8.28
C LEU A 318 -6.07 -16.51 -6.77
N ILE A 319 -7.09 -15.97 -6.11
CA ILE A 319 -7.36 -16.26 -4.69
C ILE A 319 -7.65 -17.75 -4.49
N GLY A 320 -8.48 -18.35 -5.35
CA GLY A 320 -8.73 -19.79 -5.31
C GLY A 320 -7.44 -20.60 -5.46
N PHE A 321 -6.55 -20.17 -6.36
CA PHE A 321 -5.23 -20.78 -6.56
C PHE A 321 -4.31 -20.61 -5.33
N LEU A 322 -4.25 -19.43 -4.71
CA LEU A 322 -3.45 -19.19 -3.51
C LEU A 322 -3.93 -20.02 -2.32
N ILE A 323 -5.25 -20.12 -2.12
CA ILE A 323 -5.85 -21.00 -1.09
C ILE A 323 -5.50 -22.44 -1.39
N TRP A 324 -5.62 -22.88 -2.65
CA TRP A 324 -5.27 -24.24 -3.05
C TRP A 324 -3.80 -24.53 -2.74
N MET A 325 -2.86 -23.69 -3.17
CA MET A 325 -1.42 -23.86 -2.91
C MET A 325 -1.10 -23.86 -1.41
N GLY A 326 -1.74 -22.96 -0.65
CA GLY A 326 -1.56 -22.83 0.80
C GLY A 326 -2.30 -23.86 1.66
N ARG A 327 -3.22 -24.66 1.11
CA ARG A 327 -4.16 -25.50 1.90
C ARG A 327 -3.50 -26.41 2.95
N ARG A 328 -2.34 -27.00 2.61
CA ARG A 328 -1.60 -27.88 3.53
C ARG A 328 -0.97 -27.09 4.67
N HIS A 329 -0.46 -25.89 4.38
CA HIS A 329 0.06 -24.98 5.40
C HIS A 329 -1.04 -24.45 6.30
N LEU A 330 -2.15 -23.98 5.72
CA LEU A 330 -3.30 -23.49 6.49
C LEU A 330 -3.88 -24.59 7.40
N LYS A 331 -3.95 -25.83 6.92
CA LYS A 331 -4.33 -26.98 7.76
C LYS A 331 -3.36 -27.19 8.93
N GLN A 332 -2.06 -27.12 8.68
CA GLN A 332 -1.05 -27.25 9.74
C GLN A 332 -1.11 -26.11 10.76
N VAL A 333 -1.33 -24.87 10.30
CA VAL A 333 -1.54 -23.70 11.16
C VAL A 333 -2.75 -23.94 12.06
N PHE A 334 -3.86 -24.45 11.52
CA PHE A 334 -5.05 -24.79 12.30
C PHE A 334 -4.79 -25.90 13.32
N ASP A 335 -4.10 -26.97 12.93
CA ASP A 335 -3.77 -28.09 13.82
C ASP A 335 -2.83 -27.63 14.96
N VAL A 336 -1.86 -26.75 14.70
CA VAL A 336 -1.01 -26.13 15.74
C VAL A 336 -1.81 -25.17 16.63
N ALA A 337 -2.66 -24.34 16.02
CA ALA A 337 -3.46 -23.36 16.74
C ALA A 337 -4.49 -24.01 17.69
N THR A 338 -4.93 -25.24 17.38
CA THR A 338 -5.84 -26.03 18.21
C THR A 338 -5.13 -26.99 19.16
N GLY A 339 -3.79 -26.97 19.22
CA GLY A 339 -2.99 -27.82 20.10
C GLY A 339 -2.88 -29.28 19.67
N ARG A 340 -3.26 -29.62 18.43
CA ARG A 340 -3.16 -30.98 17.87
C ARG A 340 -1.76 -31.34 17.41
N LEU A 341 -0.92 -30.34 17.12
CA LEU A 341 0.49 -30.50 16.72
C LEU A 341 1.40 -29.72 17.67
N SER A 342 2.66 -30.15 17.76
CA SER A 342 3.66 -29.53 18.64
C SER A 342 4.00 -28.09 18.22
N ASP A 343 4.31 -27.26 19.22
CA ASP A 343 4.68 -25.85 19.05
C ASP A 343 6.08 -25.61 18.47
N GLU A 344 6.84 -26.67 18.14
CA GLU A 344 8.17 -26.55 17.51
C GLU A 344 8.13 -25.75 16.20
N ILE A 345 6.97 -25.77 15.54
CA ILE A 345 6.68 -25.01 14.32
C ILE A 345 6.71 -23.49 14.58
N ASN A 346 6.44 -23.03 15.81
CA ASN A 346 6.34 -21.61 16.20
C ASN A 346 7.67 -20.98 16.68
N VAL A 347 8.76 -21.75 16.82
CA VAL A 347 10.02 -21.27 17.43
C VAL A 347 10.59 -20.05 16.69
N ASN A 348 10.51 -20.06 15.36
CA ASN A 348 11.06 -19.02 14.50
C ASN A 348 10.02 -17.99 14.04
N GLU A 349 8.78 -18.02 14.54
CA GLU A 349 7.75 -17.06 14.10
C GLU A 349 7.73 -15.79 14.94
N ALA A 350 7.27 -14.71 14.31
CA ALA A 350 7.17 -13.39 14.95
C ALA A 350 6.07 -13.35 16.04
N MET A 351 5.02 -14.16 15.86
CA MET A 351 3.95 -14.43 16.82
C MET A 351 3.56 -15.91 16.68
N SER A 352 3.08 -16.57 17.75
CA SER A 352 2.57 -17.93 17.62
C SER A 352 1.31 -17.96 16.75
N TYR A 353 1.11 -19.05 16.02
CA TYR A 353 -0.09 -19.23 15.19
C TYR A 353 -1.39 -19.22 15.99
N GLN A 354 -1.36 -19.61 17.27
CA GLN A 354 -2.50 -19.50 18.19
C GLN A 354 -2.96 -18.04 18.37
N TRP A 355 -2.03 -17.15 18.74
CA TRP A 355 -2.33 -15.74 18.93
C TRP A 355 -2.72 -15.05 17.62
N ALA A 356 -2.08 -15.42 16.51
CA ALA A 356 -2.47 -14.89 15.19
C ALA A 356 -3.90 -15.30 14.82
N MET A 357 -4.30 -16.55 15.05
CA MET A 357 -5.66 -17.02 14.76
C MET A 357 -6.71 -16.36 15.68
N ILE A 358 -6.41 -16.26 16.98
CA ILE A 358 -7.26 -15.55 17.95
C ILE A 358 -7.42 -14.09 17.54
N GLY A 359 -6.32 -13.43 17.14
CA GLY A 359 -6.35 -12.05 16.69
C GLY A 359 -7.22 -11.83 15.45
N ILE A 360 -7.15 -12.73 14.47
CA ILE A 360 -8.04 -12.70 13.30
C ILE A 360 -9.50 -12.88 13.71
N ILE A 361 -9.82 -13.85 14.57
CA ILE A 361 -11.21 -14.13 14.99
C ILE A 361 -11.78 -12.94 15.76
N ILE A 362 -11.09 -12.48 16.81
CA ILE A 362 -11.55 -11.35 17.64
C ILE A 362 -11.64 -10.08 16.80
N GLY A 363 -10.62 -9.79 15.98
CA GLY A 363 -10.63 -8.63 15.10
C GLY A 363 -11.79 -8.67 14.11
N SER A 364 -12.07 -9.83 13.50
CA SER A 364 -13.18 -9.99 12.55
C SER A 364 -14.54 -9.76 13.23
N VAL A 365 -14.75 -10.34 14.42
CA VAL A 365 -15.99 -10.18 15.19
C VAL A 365 -16.19 -8.71 15.58
N LEU A 366 -15.14 -8.04 16.08
CA LEU A 366 -15.21 -6.63 16.44
C LEU A 366 -15.52 -5.74 15.23
N LEU A 367 -14.83 -5.95 14.12
CA LEU A 367 -15.04 -5.17 12.90
C LEU A 367 -16.47 -5.35 12.36
N ILE A 368 -16.95 -6.60 12.28
CA ILE A 368 -18.33 -6.89 11.87
C ILE A 368 -19.33 -6.26 12.83
N ALA A 369 -19.11 -6.38 14.15
CA ALA A 369 -20.00 -5.78 15.15
C ALA A 369 -20.07 -4.26 15.02
N MET A 370 -18.94 -3.59 14.76
CA MET A 370 -18.89 -2.14 14.54
C MET A 370 -19.61 -1.73 13.25
N LEU A 371 -19.44 -2.46 12.14
CA LEU A 371 -20.16 -2.19 10.90
C LEU A 371 -21.68 -2.40 11.07
N CYS A 372 -22.08 -3.46 11.78
CA CYS A 372 -23.47 -3.72 12.12
C CYS A 372 -24.06 -2.63 13.02
N PHE A 373 -23.28 -2.14 14.00
CA PHE A 373 -23.70 -1.07 14.90
C PHE A 373 -24.04 0.23 14.15
N VAL A 374 -23.33 0.53 13.05
CA VAL A 374 -23.62 1.69 12.20
C VAL A 374 -24.88 1.48 11.33
N GLY A 375 -25.32 0.23 11.15
CA GLY A 375 -26.52 -0.11 10.39
C GLY A 375 -26.27 -0.97 9.15
N MET A 376 -25.05 -1.49 8.96
CA MET A 376 -24.79 -2.47 7.90
C MET A 376 -25.43 -3.81 8.26
N SER A 377 -25.97 -4.54 7.28
CA SER A 377 -26.51 -5.88 7.54
C SER A 377 -25.35 -6.86 7.85
N PRO A 378 -25.54 -7.84 8.75
CA PRO A 378 -24.47 -8.77 9.11
C PRO A 378 -23.87 -9.52 7.91
N LEU A 379 -24.70 -9.92 6.95
CA LEU A 379 -24.24 -10.61 5.75
C LEU A 379 -23.35 -9.73 4.86
N VAL A 380 -23.73 -8.45 4.69
CA VAL A 380 -22.94 -7.51 3.89
C VAL A 380 -21.64 -7.15 4.61
N ALA A 381 -21.66 -7.00 5.95
CA ALA A 381 -20.46 -6.76 6.74
C ALA A 381 -19.45 -7.93 6.64
N ILE A 382 -19.92 -9.18 6.71
CA ILE A 382 -19.09 -10.37 6.51
C ILE A 382 -18.52 -10.38 5.09
N ALA A 383 -19.36 -10.16 4.07
CA ALA A 383 -18.92 -10.14 2.68
C ALA A 383 -17.89 -9.03 2.43
N PHE A 384 -18.11 -7.84 2.98
CA PHE A 384 -17.19 -6.71 2.90
C PHE A 384 -15.82 -7.06 3.48
N LEU A 385 -15.77 -7.63 4.70
CA LEU A 385 -14.52 -8.04 5.33
C LEU A 385 -13.79 -9.12 4.51
N LEU A 386 -14.50 -10.12 4.00
CA LEU A 386 -13.90 -11.17 3.16
C LEU A 386 -13.33 -10.59 1.86
N LEU A 387 -14.05 -9.67 1.22
CA LEU A 387 -13.62 -9.00 -0.02
C LEU A 387 -12.40 -8.10 0.21
N MET A 388 -12.39 -7.35 1.30
CA MET A 388 -11.22 -6.57 1.70
C MET A 388 -10.01 -7.46 1.96
N TRP A 389 -10.19 -8.56 2.70
CA TRP A 389 -9.11 -9.48 2.99
C TRP A 389 -8.56 -10.16 1.73
N MET A 390 -9.44 -10.55 0.81
CA MET A 390 -9.08 -11.04 -0.51
C MET A 390 -8.26 -10.02 -1.31
N MET A 391 -8.75 -8.78 -1.41
CA MET A 391 -8.07 -7.67 -2.09
C MET A 391 -6.67 -7.41 -1.53
N ILE A 392 -6.55 -7.34 -0.20
CA ILE A 392 -5.28 -7.11 0.50
C ILE A 392 -4.29 -8.27 0.27
N THR A 393 -4.79 -9.51 0.24
CA THR A 393 -3.95 -10.70 0.00
C THR A 393 -3.43 -10.73 -1.45
N VAL A 394 -4.29 -10.45 -2.43
CA VAL A 394 -3.88 -10.35 -3.85
C VAL A 394 -2.87 -9.23 -4.04
N THR A 395 -3.12 -8.06 -3.45
CA THR A 395 -2.17 -6.93 -3.48
C THR A 395 -0.81 -7.37 -2.93
N CYS A 396 -0.80 -8.01 -1.76
CA CYS A 396 0.44 -8.47 -1.15
C CYS A 396 1.16 -9.53 -2.00
N TRP A 397 0.42 -10.44 -2.65
CA TRP A 397 0.99 -11.43 -3.55
C TRP A 397 1.66 -10.77 -4.77
N MET A 398 1.00 -9.79 -5.40
CA MET A 398 1.57 -9.06 -6.56
C MET A 398 2.86 -8.33 -6.18
N VAL A 399 2.93 -7.78 -4.97
CA VAL A 399 4.14 -7.10 -4.48
C VAL A 399 5.24 -8.12 -4.11
N ALA A 400 4.90 -9.14 -3.32
CA ALA A 400 5.87 -10.11 -2.79
C ALA A 400 6.45 -11.02 -3.88
N ASN A 401 5.61 -11.49 -4.80
CA ASN A 401 6.00 -12.40 -5.87
C ASN A 401 6.51 -11.65 -7.11
N ALA A 402 5.75 -10.66 -7.59
CA ALA A 402 6.05 -9.97 -8.84
C ALA A 402 6.78 -8.63 -8.67
N GLY A 403 7.04 -8.14 -7.44
CA GLY A 403 7.77 -6.89 -7.21
C GLY A 403 7.07 -5.63 -7.71
N MET A 404 5.74 -5.68 -7.87
CA MET A 404 4.95 -4.58 -8.40
C MET A 404 4.96 -3.38 -7.44
N LEU A 405 5.44 -2.23 -7.92
CA LEU A 405 5.45 -0.98 -7.13
C LEU A 405 4.03 -0.44 -6.93
N LEU A 406 3.30 -0.31 -8.03
CA LEU A 406 1.92 0.13 -8.05
C LEU A 406 1.04 -1.06 -8.41
N VAL A 407 -0.02 -1.25 -7.64
CA VAL A 407 -0.96 -2.35 -7.82
C VAL A 407 -2.37 -1.78 -7.93
N ASN A 408 -3.10 -2.29 -8.92
CA ASN A 408 -4.53 -2.07 -9.09
C ASN A 408 -5.19 -3.45 -9.04
N VAL A 409 -6.14 -3.63 -8.13
CA VAL A 409 -6.86 -4.90 -7.93
C VAL A 409 -8.30 -4.71 -8.38
N GLY A 410 -8.82 -5.66 -9.14
CA GLY A 410 -10.20 -5.63 -9.64
C GLY A 410 -11.23 -5.82 -8.53
N ILE A 411 -10.93 -6.66 -7.54
CA ILE A 411 -11.84 -6.95 -6.41
C ILE A 411 -11.91 -5.78 -5.44
N ALA A 412 -12.81 -4.85 -5.72
CA ALA A 412 -13.29 -3.82 -4.80
C ALA A 412 -14.63 -4.27 -4.18
N PRO A 413 -14.81 -4.23 -2.84
CA PRO A 413 -16.03 -4.72 -2.20
C PRO A 413 -17.33 -4.13 -2.79
N PHE A 414 -17.40 -2.81 -2.94
CA PHE A 414 -18.56 -2.15 -3.53
C PHE A 414 -18.81 -2.61 -4.97
N SER A 415 -17.76 -2.63 -5.80
CA SER A 415 -17.86 -3.02 -7.21
C SER A 415 -18.30 -4.47 -7.39
N LEU A 416 -17.73 -5.40 -6.61
CA LEU A 416 -18.04 -6.82 -6.75
C LEU A 416 -19.47 -7.11 -6.27
N LEU A 417 -19.86 -6.57 -5.11
CA LEU A 417 -21.20 -6.78 -4.57
C LEU A 417 -22.29 -6.22 -5.49
N THR A 418 -22.09 -5.01 -6.02
CA THR A 418 -23.05 -4.40 -6.93
C THR A 418 -23.08 -5.07 -8.31
N ALA A 419 -21.94 -5.58 -8.81
CA ALA A 419 -21.89 -6.31 -10.07
C ALA A 419 -22.60 -7.67 -10.01
N PHE A 420 -22.47 -8.41 -8.90
CA PHE A 420 -23.08 -9.74 -8.76
C PHE A 420 -24.51 -9.73 -8.25
N LEU A 421 -24.81 -8.91 -7.24
CA LEU A 421 -26.12 -8.90 -6.58
C LEU A 421 -27.03 -7.79 -7.11
N GLY A 422 -26.47 -6.76 -7.75
CA GLY A 422 -27.17 -5.52 -8.03
C GLY A 422 -27.35 -4.65 -6.78
N THR A 423 -27.90 -3.46 -6.96
CA THR A 423 -28.08 -2.48 -5.87
C THR A 423 -29.34 -2.73 -5.04
N ARG A 424 -30.40 -3.29 -5.63
CA ARG A 424 -31.68 -3.50 -4.93
C ARG A 424 -31.56 -4.46 -3.74
N PRO A 425 -30.93 -5.64 -3.85
CA PRO A 425 -30.83 -6.59 -2.73
C PRO A 425 -29.93 -6.09 -1.60
N LEU A 426 -28.94 -5.27 -1.92
CA LEU A 426 -28.07 -4.64 -0.91
C LEU A 426 -28.84 -3.63 -0.07
N GLY A 427 -29.80 -2.91 -0.66
CA GLY A 427 -30.58 -1.90 0.05
C GLY A 427 -29.78 -0.62 0.31
N ARG A 428 -30.51 0.48 0.58
CA ARG A 428 -29.94 1.83 0.65
C ARG A 428 -28.94 1.99 1.79
N ALA A 429 -29.23 1.44 2.97
CA ALA A 429 -28.34 1.58 4.13
C ALA A 429 -26.95 0.98 3.88
N ASN A 430 -26.89 -0.25 3.35
CA ASN A 430 -25.63 -0.90 3.03
C ASN A 430 -24.86 -0.16 1.94
N LEU A 431 -25.55 0.32 0.90
CA LEU A 431 -24.91 1.09 -0.19
C LEU A 431 -24.32 2.41 0.32
N THR A 432 -25.03 3.12 1.19
CA THR A 432 -24.53 4.36 1.82
C THR A 432 -23.26 4.09 2.62
N LEU A 433 -23.25 3.04 3.44
CA LEU A 433 -22.10 2.71 4.29
C LEU A 433 -20.92 2.14 3.50
N LEU A 434 -21.17 1.33 2.47
CA LEU A 434 -20.14 0.91 1.52
C LEU A 434 -19.56 2.10 0.75
N GLY A 435 -20.27 3.21 0.65
CA GLY A 435 -19.78 4.47 0.06
C GLY A 435 -18.55 5.07 0.76
N PHE A 436 -18.31 4.71 2.04
CA PHE A 436 -17.11 5.12 2.79
C PHE A 436 -15.88 4.28 2.45
N ASP A 437 -16.04 3.20 1.69
CA ASP A 437 -14.93 2.45 1.15
C ASP A 437 -14.28 3.24 0.00
N ARG A 438 -12.97 3.50 0.14
CA ARG A 438 -12.15 4.11 -0.90
C ARG A 438 -12.31 3.41 -2.26
N SER A 439 -12.50 2.09 -2.27
CA SER A 439 -12.58 1.29 -3.50
C SER A 439 -13.74 1.68 -4.43
N VAL A 440 -14.70 2.47 -3.92
CA VAL A 440 -15.79 3.08 -4.70
C VAL A 440 -15.25 4.09 -5.74
N VAL A 441 -14.19 4.82 -5.38
CA VAL A 441 -13.62 5.88 -6.23
C VAL A 441 -12.40 5.39 -6.99
N SER A 442 -11.57 4.55 -6.37
CA SER A 442 -10.32 4.09 -6.95
C SER A 442 -9.95 2.69 -6.50
N HIS A 443 -9.69 1.82 -7.48
CA HIS A 443 -9.15 0.46 -7.31
C HIS A 443 -7.63 0.43 -7.09
N TRP A 444 -7.00 1.60 -6.93
CA TRP A 444 -5.55 1.70 -6.69
C TRP A 444 -5.20 1.27 -5.26
N SER A 445 -4.76 0.03 -5.09
CA SER A 445 -4.35 -0.54 -3.80
C SER A 445 -2.90 -0.21 -3.42
N SER A 446 -2.37 0.92 -3.89
CA SER A 446 -1.01 1.36 -3.53
C SER A 446 -0.94 1.75 -2.04
N GLU A 447 0.20 1.46 -1.41
CA GLU A 447 0.46 1.64 0.02
C GLU A 447 -0.37 0.74 0.96
N SER A 448 -0.82 -0.43 0.47
CA SER A 448 -1.46 -1.42 1.35
C SER A 448 -0.50 -1.90 2.44
N LEU A 449 -1.00 -2.03 3.67
CA LEU A 449 -0.19 -2.39 4.84
C LEU A 449 0.44 -3.77 4.72
N MET A 450 -0.30 -4.78 4.25
CA MET A 450 0.16 -6.18 4.21
C MET A 450 1.50 -6.35 3.47
N PRO A 451 1.70 -5.79 2.26
CA PRO A 451 3.00 -5.76 1.60
C PRO A 451 4.14 -5.27 2.50
N TYR A 452 3.98 -4.15 3.21
CA TYR A 452 5.03 -3.63 4.09
C TYR A 452 5.33 -4.56 5.27
N VAL A 453 4.29 -5.17 5.85
CA VAL A 453 4.43 -6.13 6.95
C VAL A 453 5.16 -7.39 6.49
N VAL A 454 4.73 -8.03 5.40
CA VAL A 454 5.36 -9.28 4.93
C VAL A 454 6.80 -9.02 4.45
N GLN A 455 7.05 -7.89 3.78
CA GLN A 455 8.40 -7.47 3.41
C GLN A 455 9.30 -7.26 4.64
N SER A 456 8.77 -6.62 5.68
CA SER A 456 9.44 -6.44 6.97
C SER A 456 9.73 -7.78 7.67
N LEU A 457 8.77 -8.70 7.66
CA LEU A 457 8.93 -10.05 8.20
C LEU A 457 10.00 -10.84 7.42
N ARG A 458 10.10 -10.66 6.11
CA ARG A 458 11.16 -11.25 5.28
C ARG A 458 12.53 -10.65 5.64
N LEU A 459 12.63 -9.32 5.74
CA LEU A 459 13.87 -8.64 6.11
C LEU A 459 14.33 -9.00 7.53
N SER A 460 13.39 -9.32 8.43
CA SER A 460 13.70 -9.76 9.80
C SER A 460 14.58 -11.00 9.89
N ASP A 461 14.69 -11.79 8.82
CA ASP A 461 15.59 -12.94 8.72
C ASP A 461 17.07 -12.54 8.91
N GLN A 462 17.42 -11.27 8.67
CA GLN A 462 18.76 -10.71 8.92
C GLN A 462 18.97 -10.25 10.37
N ALA A 463 17.91 -10.24 11.19
CA ALA A 463 17.93 -9.86 12.60
C ALA A 463 17.13 -10.84 13.46
N PRO A 464 17.44 -12.16 13.43
CA PRO A 464 16.60 -13.21 14.02
C PRO A 464 16.36 -13.03 15.52
N VAL A 465 17.33 -12.45 16.25
CA VAL A 465 17.26 -12.18 17.70
C VAL A 465 16.11 -11.22 18.07
N HIS A 466 15.64 -10.40 17.12
CA HIS A 466 14.63 -9.38 17.38
C HIS A 466 13.26 -9.69 16.76
N ARG A 467 13.09 -10.84 16.06
CA ARG A 467 11.90 -11.12 15.25
C ARG A 467 10.57 -10.97 16.01
N ARG A 468 10.48 -11.50 17.24
CA ARG A 468 9.26 -11.37 18.08
C ARG A 468 8.98 -9.96 18.58
N LYS A 469 10.00 -9.10 18.61
CA LYS A 469 9.89 -7.69 19.03
C LYS A 469 9.48 -6.77 17.88
N LEU A 470 9.39 -7.27 16.66
CA LEU A 470 9.02 -6.48 15.49
C LEU A 470 7.51 -6.31 15.37
N VAL A 471 6.70 -7.30 15.76
CA VAL A 471 5.24 -7.22 15.63
C VAL A 471 4.66 -6.01 16.38
N PRO A 472 5.06 -5.70 17.62
CA PRO A 472 4.54 -4.50 18.32
C PRO A 472 5.07 -3.17 17.75
N LEU A 473 6.05 -3.20 16.85
CA LEU A 473 6.64 -2.01 16.23
C LEU A 473 6.04 -1.67 14.85
N ILE A 474 5.29 -2.63 14.29
CA ILE A 474 4.45 -2.49 13.11
C ILE A 474 3.09 -2.00 13.58
#